data_AF-A0A2M8NMY6-F1
#
_entry.id   AF-A0A2M8NMY6-F1
#
_cell.length_a   1.000
_cell.length_b   1.000
_cell.length_c   1.000
_cell.angle_alpha   90.00
_cell.angle_beta   90.00
_cell.angle_gamma   90.00
#
_symmetry.space_group_name_H-M   'P 1'
#
loop_
_entity.id
_entity.type
_entity.pdbx_description
1 polymer ?
#
loop_
_entity_poly.entity_id
_entity_poly.type
_entity_poly.pdbx_seq_one_letter_code
_entity_poly.pdbx_strand_id
1 'polypeptide(L)'
;MVYDLDPQTAENIHKAQHINGIPPQNRLVPFRNMRHVLSLHAKTAPDKPYLIHLDKDGNREMLTYAEFNARVHQTANFLYDDCGVRRGDR
;
A
#
# COMPACT_ATOMS: atom_id res chain seq x y z
N MET A 1 -6.22 19.50 1.33
CA MET A 1 -5.26 20.61 1.27
C MET A 1 -4.13 20.22 0.35
N VAL A 2 -4.03 20.87 -0.81
CA VAL A 2 -2.77 20.88 -1.57
C VAL A 2 -1.91 21.88 -0.80
N TYR A 3 -0.88 21.40 -0.11
CA TYR A 3 0.14 22.32 0.39
C TYR A 3 0.83 22.87 -0.86
N ASP A 4 0.73 24.17 -1.10
CA ASP A 4 1.62 24.86 -2.04
C ASP A 4 3.02 24.76 -1.43
N LEU A 5 3.72 23.69 -1.80
CA LEU A 5 5.11 23.49 -1.44
C LEU A 5 5.90 24.59 -2.16
N ASP A 6 6.79 25.26 -1.44
CA ASP A 6 7.70 26.17 -2.08
C ASP A 6 8.53 25.42 -3.15
N PRO A 7 8.96 26.09 -4.23
CA PRO A 7 9.64 25.43 -5.33
C PRO A 7 10.88 24.63 -4.90
N GLN A 8 11.60 25.08 -3.88
CA GLN A 8 12.79 24.41 -3.38
C GLN A 8 12.42 23.11 -2.67
N THR A 9 11.37 23.13 -1.85
CA THR A 9 10.86 21.91 -1.19
C THR A 9 10.33 20.90 -2.21
N ALA A 10 9.58 21.35 -3.22
CA ALA A 10 9.10 20.49 -4.29
C ALA A 10 10.28 19.82 -5.05
N GLU A 11 11.33 20.58 -5.35
CA GLU A 11 12.54 20.06 -5.99
C GLU A 11 13.30 19.07 -5.11
N ASN A 12 13.43 19.35 -3.80
CA ASN A 12 14.09 18.47 -2.85
C ASN A 12 13.35 17.15 -2.68
N ILE A 13 12.02 17.18 -2.60
CA ILE A 13 11.19 15.97 -2.56
C ILE A 13 11.37 15.18 -3.86
N HIS A 14 11.35 15.85 -5.02
CA HIS A 14 11.56 15.19 -6.29
C HIS A 14 12.95 14.50 -6.36
N LYS A 15 14.02 15.19 -5.93
CA LYS A 15 15.37 14.62 -5.82
C LYS A 15 15.42 13.42 -4.87
N ALA A 16 14.80 13.51 -3.69
CA ALA A 16 14.77 12.44 -2.69
C ALA A 16 14.00 11.18 -3.15
N GLN A 17 13.08 11.33 -4.10
CA GLN A 17 12.35 10.20 -4.69
C GLN A 17 13.15 9.44 -5.75
N HIS A 18 14.38 9.85 -6.06
CA HIS A 18 15.26 9.09 -6.94
C HIS A 18 15.88 7.91 -6.19
N ILE A 19 15.88 6.74 -6.82
CA ILE A 19 16.51 5.54 -6.26
C ILE A 19 17.65 5.16 -7.21
N ASN A 20 18.90 5.18 -6.73
CA ASN A 20 20.09 4.90 -7.55
C ASN A 20 20.15 5.72 -8.85
N GLY A 21 19.75 7.00 -8.80
CA GLY A 21 19.69 7.89 -9.97
C GLY A 21 18.50 7.67 -10.90
N ILE A 22 17.63 6.71 -10.61
CA ILE A 22 16.42 6.46 -11.40
C ILE A 22 15.32 7.43 -10.94
N PRO A 23 14.73 8.21 -11.85
CA PRO A 23 13.73 9.21 -11.51
C PRO A 23 12.38 8.56 -11.13
N PRO A 24 11.55 9.21 -10.30
CA PRO A 24 10.29 8.62 -9.80
C PRO A 24 9.28 8.25 -10.90
N GLN A 25 9.40 8.84 -12.09
CA GLN A 25 8.61 8.52 -13.27
C GLN A 25 8.97 7.13 -13.82
N ASN A 26 10.20 6.66 -13.62
CA ASN A 26 10.69 5.36 -14.06
C ASN A 26 10.73 4.38 -12.89
N ARG A 27 9.64 3.64 -12.67
CA ARG A 27 9.56 2.71 -11.54
C ARG A 27 10.31 1.42 -11.83
N LEU A 28 11.03 0.92 -10.83
CA LEU A 28 11.71 -0.39 -10.88
C LEU A 28 10.75 -1.57 -11.01
N VAL A 29 9.52 -1.40 -10.53
CA VAL A 29 8.44 -2.38 -10.60
C VAL A 29 7.20 -1.75 -11.21
N PRO A 30 6.32 -2.52 -11.88
CA PRO A 30 5.14 -1.98 -12.57
C PRO A 30 4.01 -1.57 -11.61
N PHE A 31 4.33 -1.25 -10.36
CA PHE A 31 3.36 -0.99 -9.30
C PHE A 31 3.50 0.41 -8.75
N ARG A 32 2.35 1.09 -8.55
CA ARG A 32 2.34 2.46 -8.01
C ARG A 32 2.57 2.50 -6.49
N ASN A 33 2.07 1.49 -5.79
CA ASN A 33 2.14 1.30 -4.34
C ASN A 33 1.70 -0.13 -3.99
N MET A 34 1.79 -0.50 -2.70
CA MET A 34 1.41 -1.82 -2.20
C MET A 34 -0.07 -2.17 -2.48
N ARG A 35 -0.98 -1.19 -2.38
CA ARG A 35 -2.39 -1.41 -2.74
C ARG A 35 -2.52 -1.88 -4.18
N HIS A 36 -1.78 -1.28 -5.13
CA HIS A 36 -1.84 -1.69 -6.54
C HIS A 36 -1.38 -3.14 -6.74
N VAL A 37 -0.33 -3.57 -6.04
CA VAL A 37 0.15 -4.96 -6.06
C VAL A 37 -0.94 -5.92 -5.58
N LEU A 38 -1.52 -5.64 -4.40
CA LEU A 38 -2.55 -6.48 -3.79
C LEU A 38 -3.81 -6.56 -4.65
N SER A 39 -4.27 -5.42 -5.20
CA SER A 39 -5.44 -5.39 -6.08
C SER A 39 -5.22 -6.19 -7.37
N LEU A 40 -4.01 -6.17 -7.96
CA LEU A 40 -3.72 -6.98 -9.14
C LEU A 40 -3.81 -8.48 -8.83
N HIS A 41 -3.21 -8.93 -7.73
CA HIS A 41 -3.21 -10.35 -7.38
C HIS A 41 -4.58 -10.83 -6.92
N ALA A 42 -5.33 -10.02 -6.17
CA ALA A 42 -6.73 -10.32 -5.85
C ALA A 42 -7.60 -10.46 -7.11
N LYS A 43 -7.28 -9.76 -8.21
CA LYS A 43 -8.01 -9.88 -9.48
C LYS A 43 -7.56 -11.07 -10.34
N THR A 44 -6.26 -11.34 -10.40
CA THR A 44 -5.69 -12.31 -11.35
C THR A 44 -5.48 -13.70 -10.74
N ALA A 45 -5.39 -13.79 -9.42
CA ALA A 45 -5.18 -15.04 -8.68
C ALA A 45 -5.84 -14.97 -7.28
N PRO A 46 -7.17 -14.74 -7.21
CA PRO A 46 -7.88 -14.48 -5.96
C PRO A 46 -7.66 -15.56 -4.89
N ASP A 47 -7.69 -16.83 -5.30
CA ASP A 47 -7.66 -17.99 -4.40
C ASP A 47 -6.25 -18.44 -4.01
N LYS A 48 -5.20 -17.77 -4.53
CA LYS A 48 -3.83 -18.12 -4.16
C LYS A 48 -3.55 -17.70 -2.71
N PRO A 49 -2.90 -18.56 -1.91
CA PRO A 49 -2.45 -18.19 -0.57
C PRO A 49 -1.55 -16.95 -0.60
N TYR A 50 -1.84 -15.99 0.27
CA TYR A 50 -1.04 -14.78 0.46
C TYR A 50 -0.37 -14.76 1.83
N LEU A 51 -1.15 -14.95 2.90
CA LEU A 51 -0.67 -14.95 4.28
C LEU A 51 -0.94 -16.30 4.91
N ILE A 52 0.06 -16.86 5.58
CA ILE A 52 -0.07 -18.03 6.44
C ILE A 52 0.46 -17.60 7.79
N HIS A 53 -0.34 -17.76 8.85
CA HIS A 53 0.08 -17.47 10.22
C HIS A 53 -0.44 -18.54 11.17
N LEU A 54 0.12 -18.56 12.38
CA LEU A 54 -0.46 -19.31 13.48
C LEU A 54 -1.38 -18.37 14.26
N ASP A 55 -2.55 -18.85 14.65
CA ASP A 55 -3.42 -18.15 15.58
C ASP A 55 -2.85 -18.21 17.01
N LYS A 56 -3.59 -17.62 17.96
CA LYS A 56 -3.22 -17.61 19.38
C LYS A 56 -3.16 -19.01 20.02
N ASP A 57 -3.88 -19.97 19.45
CA ASP A 57 -4.00 -21.36 19.94
C ASP A 57 -3.02 -22.29 19.19
N GLY A 58 -2.21 -21.74 18.28
CA GLY A 58 -1.22 -22.47 17.49
C GLY A 58 -1.77 -23.12 16.22
N ASN A 59 -3.03 -22.88 15.86
CA ASN A 59 -3.61 -23.40 14.63
C ASN A 59 -3.11 -22.61 13.43
N ARG A 60 -2.83 -23.31 12.33
CA ARG A 60 -2.41 -22.69 11.08
C ARG A 60 -3.62 -22.13 10.34
N GLU A 61 -3.66 -20.81 10.24
CA GLU A 61 -4.62 -20.09 9.41
C GLU A 61 -3.96 -19.62 8.10
N MET A 62 -4.79 -19.42 7.09
CA MET A 62 -4.37 -18.96 5.77
C MET A 62 -5.39 -17.97 5.24
N LEU A 63 -4.87 -16.90 4.62
CA LEU A 63 -5.67 -15.96 3.85
C LEU A 63 -5.19 -15.98 2.40
N THR A 64 -6.16 -16.07 1.50
CA THR A 64 -5.96 -15.87 0.08
C THR A 64 -5.74 -14.38 -0.25
N TYR A 65 -5.28 -14.08 -1.46
CA TYR A 65 -5.15 -12.69 -1.93
C TYR A 65 -6.49 -11.94 -1.87
N ALA A 66 -7.60 -12.59 -2.24
CA ALA A 66 -8.92 -11.98 -2.19
C ALA A 66 -9.34 -11.62 -0.76
N GLU A 67 -9.22 -12.56 0.18
CA GLU A 67 -9.60 -12.36 1.58
C GLU A 67 -8.74 -11.29 2.27
N PHE A 68 -7.43 -11.35 2.05
CA PHE A 68 -6.51 -10.36 2.64
C PHE A 68 -6.79 -8.96 2.09
N ASN A 69 -6.95 -8.82 0.77
CA ASN A 69 -7.23 -7.52 0.16
C ASN A 69 -8.58 -6.95 0.63
N ALA A 70 -9.60 -7.79 0.80
CA ALA A 70 -10.88 -7.36 1.36
C ALA A 70 -10.75 -6.83 2.79
N ARG A 71 -10.01 -7.53 3.67
CA ARG A 71 -9.75 -7.07 5.04
C ARG A 71 -8.97 -5.76 5.07
N VAL A 72 -7.95 -5.61 4.22
CA VAL A 72 -7.19 -4.36 4.09
C VAL A 72 -8.10 -3.19 3.69
N HIS A 73 -9.02 -3.40 2.75
CA HIS A 73 -9.97 -2.35 2.37
C HIS A 73 -10.93 -1.98 3.50
N GLN A 74 -11.43 -2.96 4.25
CA GLN A 74 -12.28 -2.71 5.42
C GLN A 74 -11.54 -1.87 6.47
N THR A 75 -10.31 -2.26 6.82
CA THR A 75 -9.47 -1.50 7.76
C THR A 75 -9.15 -0.11 7.23
N ALA A 76 -8.83 0.04 5.94
CA ALA A 76 -8.50 1.33 5.35
C ALA A 76 -9.69 2.31 5.38
N ASN A 77 -10.91 1.81 5.08
CA ASN A 77 -12.12 2.62 5.16
C ASN A 77 -12.38 3.06 6.61
N PHE A 78 -12.32 2.14 7.57
CA PHE A 78 -12.44 2.47 8.99
C PHE A 78 -11.43 3.56 9.43
N LEU A 79 -10.15 3.39 9.08
CA LEU A 79 -9.12 4.38 9.43
C LEU A 79 -9.41 5.76 8.82
N TYR A 80 -9.87 5.80 7.57
CA TYR A 80 -10.10 7.04 6.86
C TYR A 80 -11.40 7.75 7.27
N ASP A 81 -12.50 7.01 7.35
CA ASP A 81 -13.85 7.52 7.59
C ASP A 81 -14.12 7.72 9.09
N ASP A 82 -13.78 6.73 9.93
CA ASP A 82 -14.11 6.74 11.36
C ASP A 82 -12.99 7.31 12.23
N CYS A 83 -11.72 6.97 11.94
CA CYS A 83 -10.58 7.51 12.70
C CYS A 83 -10.02 8.82 12.13
N GLY A 84 -10.47 9.24 10.94
CA GLY A 84 -10.05 10.49 10.33
C GLY A 84 -8.60 10.53 9.84
N VAL A 85 -7.94 9.38 9.66
CA VAL A 85 -6.55 9.29 9.18
C VAL A 85 -6.42 9.97 7.81
N ARG A 86 -5.38 10.79 7.65
CA ARG A 86 -5.05 11.51 6.42
C ARG A 86 -3.66 11.14 5.93
N ARG A 87 -3.39 11.53 4.68
CA ARG A 87 -2.08 11.31 4.06
C ARG A 87 -1.00 12.07 4.84
N GLY A 88 -0.02 11.36 5.36
CA GLY A 88 1.11 11.93 6.11
C GLY A 88 1.05 11.63 7.60
N ASP A 89 -0.11 11.19 8.11
CA ASP A 89 -0.28 10.77 9.51
C ASP A 89 0.45 9.44 9.77
N ARG A 90 0.81 9.21 11.04
CA ARG A 90 1.56 8.02 11.50
C ARG A 90 0.79 7.29 12.57
#